data_AF-A0A1F8CJT7-F1
#
_entry.id   AF-A0A1F8CJT7-F1
#
_cell.length_a   1.000
_cell.length_b   1.000
_cell.length_c   1.000
_cell.angle_alpha   90.00
_cell.angle_beta   90.00
_cell.angle_gamma   90.00
#
_symmetry.space_group_name_H-M   'P 1'
#
loop_
_entity.id
_entity.type
_entity.pdbx_description
1 polymer ?
#
loop_
_entity_poly.entity_id
_entity_poly.type
_entity_poly.pdbx_seq_one_letter_code
_entity_poly.pdbx_strand_id
1 'polypeptide(L)'
;MFKFFYFAVPLGVISTIYFLNLCKSKTVKTILIVVFVLICSPSSFLTLANSFLNKNMGYSLTDLEVGLWVRKNTPQKSVFVTYPSVHATVSEIGGRLRFLSYINWPHSHGYNTGENNVFTRLGKLGVIYSSLDDEAVRLLLYEDKIDYLYLSIEERREWGDNTLFFDSRSYLRKVYDKDNVAIYEVL
;
A
#
# COMPACT_ATOMS: atom_id res chain seq x y z
N MET A 1 4.67 -9.64 -5.81
CA MET A 1 5.79 -9.46 -6.77
C MET A 1 6.11 -10.78 -7.49
N PHE A 2 5.18 -11.32 -8.29
CA PHE A 2 5.41 -12.54 -9.08
C PHE A 2 5.92 -12.30 -10.51
N LYS A 3 6.19 -11.03 -10.88
CA LYS A 3 6.57 -10.65 -12.25
C LYS A 3 7.86 -11.32 -12.73
N PHE A 4 8.75 -11.74 -11.83
CA PHE A 4 10.00 -12.43 -12.16
C PHE A 4 9.85 -13.93 -12.48
N PHE A 5 8.72 -14.57 -12.13
CA PHE A 5 8.50 -15.99 -12.46
C PHE A 5 8.27 -16.23 -13.95
N TYR A 6 7.80 -15.22 -14.70
CA TYR A 6 7.64 -15.33 -16.15
C TYR A 6 8.97 -15.54 -16.88
N PHE A 7 10.10 -15.11 -16.30
CA PHE A 7 11.44 -15.40 -16.85
C PHE A 7 11.98 -16.77 -16.39
N ALA A 8 11.53 -17.26 -15.23
CA ALA A 8 11.92 -18.58 -14.72
C ALA A 8 11.31 -19.72 -15.55
N VAL A 9 10.13 -19.54 -16.14
CA VAL A 9 9.48 -20.54 -17.00
C VAL A 9 10.30 -20.85 -18.27
N PRO A 10 10.65 -19.88 -19.14
CA PRO A 10 11.47 -20.15 -20.32
C PRO A 10 12.87 -20.64 -19.96
N LEU A 11 13.49 -20.13 -18.87
CA LEU A 11 14.77 -20.64 -18.39
C LEU A 11 14.66 -22.11 -17.94
N GLY A 12 13.62 -22.48 -17.18
CA GLY A 12 13.38 -23.85 -16.76
C GLY A 12 13.14 -24.82 -17.92
N VAL A 13 12.46 -24.37 -18.98
CA VAL A 13 12.26 -25.15 -20.21
C VAL A 13 13.59 -25.34 -20.96
N ILE A 14 14.38 -24.27 -21.15
CA ILE A 14 15.68 -24.34 -21.83
C ILE A 14 16.65 -25.24 -21.05
N SER A 15 16.73 -25.09 -19.72
CA SER A 15 17.56 -25.93 -18.86
C SER A 15 17.16 -27.40 -18.94
N THR A 16 15.85 -27.69 -18.97
CA THR A 16 15.34 -29.05 -19.12
C THR A 16 15.70 -29.64 -20.49
N ILE A 17 15.51 -28.90 -21.59
CA ILE A 17 15.89 -29.34 -22.94
C ILE A 17 17.40 -29.62 -23.02
N TYR A 18 18.22 -28.72 -22.45
CA TYR A 18 19.67 -28.90 -22.39
C TYR A 18 20.04 -30.18 -21.62
N PHE A 19 19.48 -30.39 -20.43
CA PHE A 19 19.74 -31.58 -19.61
C PHE A 19 19.30 -32.89 -20.30
N LEU A 20 18.13 -32.86 -20.97
CA LEU A 20 17.61 -34.00 -21.73
C LEU A 20 18.44 -34.35 -22.97
N ASN A 21 19.25 -33.42 -23.47
CA ASN A 21 20.21 -33.66 -24.57
C ASN A 21 21.53 -34.25 -24.07
N LEU A 22 21.87 -34.06 -22.79
CA LEU A 22 23.02 -34.72 -22.16
C LEU A 22 22.72 -36.18 -21.78
N CYS A 23 21.44 -36.52 -21.56
CA CYS A 23 21.03 -37.90 -21.28
C CYS A 23 21.02 -38.76 -22.55
N LYS A 24 21.96 -39.71 -22.63
CA LYS A 24 22.05 -40.68 -23.75
C LYS A 24 21.00 -41.80 -23.71
N SER A 25 20.47 -42.12 -22.52
CA SER A 25 19.46 -43.18 -22.34
C SER A 25 18.05 -42.64 -22.63
N LYS A 26 17.34 -43.28 -23.56
CA LYS A 26 15.94 -42.95 -23.88
C LYS A 26 15.02 -43.11 -22.67
N THR A 27 15.20 -44.16 -21.87
CA THR A 27 14.35 -44.42 -20.70
C THR A 27 14.51 -43.32 -19.65
N VAL A 28 15.75 -42.94 -19.34
CA VAL A 28 16.04 -41.87 -18.37
C VAL A 28 15.48 -40.53 -18.87
N LYS A 29 15.63 -40.24 -20.16
CA LYS A 29 15.08 -39.04 -20.80
C LYS A 29 13.56 -38.97 -20.65
N THR A 30 12.85 -40.07 -20.93
CA THR A 30 11.39 -40.13 -20.77
C THR A 30 10.96 -39.94 -19.32
N ILE A 31 11.64 -40.59 -18.37
CA ILE A 31 11.35 -40.44 -16.93
C ILE A 31 11.49 -38.97 -16.50
N LEU A 32 12.57 -38.30 -16.89
CA LEU A 32 12.80 -36.90 -16.55
C LEU A 32 11.74 -35.97 -17.14
N ILE A 33 11.32 -36.19 -18.38
CA ILE A 33 10.23 -35.42 -19.01
C ILE A 33 8.93 -35.60 -18.21
N VAL A 34 8.57 -36.84 -17.88
CA VAL A 34 7.34 -37.14 -17.13
C VAL A 34 7.37 -36.48 -15.76
N VAL A 35 8.49 -36.59 -15.03
CA VAL A 35 8.66 -35.95 -13.72
C VAL A 35 8.57 -34.43 -13.83
N PHE A 36 9.22 -33.82 -14.83
CA PHE A 36 9.17 -32.38 -15.04
C PHE A 36 7.75 -31.88 -15.31
N VAL A 37 7.01 -32.56 -16.21
CA VAL A 37 5.61 -32.25 -16.49
C VAL A 37 4.78 -32.36 -15.21
N LEU A 38 4.91 -33.46 -14.46
CA LEU A 38 4.18 -33.66 -13.20
C LEU A 38 4.46 -32.58 -12.15
N ILE A 39 5.68 -32.04 -12.08
CA ILE A 39 6.04 -30.97 -11.13
C ILE A 39 5.53 -29.60 -11.59
N CYS A 40 5.52 -29.33 -12.90
CA CYS A 40 5.11 -28.02 -13.45
C CYS A 40 3.58 -27.89 -13.65
N SER A 41 2.88 -28.99 -13.92
CA SER A 41 1.43 -29.03 -14.13
C SER A 41 0.57 -28.52 -12.96
N PRO A 42 0.90 -28.74 -11.66
CA PRO A 42 0.06 -28.25 -10.57
C PRO A 42 0.20 -26.76 -10.30
N SER A 43 1.01 -25.99 -11.05
CA SER A 43 1.23 -24.56 -10.81
C SER A 43 -0.08 -23.74 -10.72
N SER A 44 -1.06 -24.00 -11.60
CA SER A 44 -2.38 -23.36 -11.54
C SER A 44 -3.17 -23.77 -10.29
N PHE A 45 -3.10 -25.04 -9.88
CA PHE A 45 -3.74 -25.53 -8.67
C PHE A 45 -3.09 -24.94 -7.41
N LEU A 46 -1.76 -24.88 -7.35
CA LEU A 46 -1.01 -24.26 -6.26
C LEU A 46 -1.30 -22.76 -6.16
N THR A 47 -1.48 -22.07 -7.29
CA THR A 47 -1.89 -20.66 -7.29
C THR A 47 -3.30 -20.50 -6.74
N LEU A 48 -4.24 -21.36 -7.16
CA LEU A 48 -5.61 -21.34 -6.64
C LEU A 48 -5.66 -21.68 -5.14
N ALA A 49 -4.93 -22.71 -4.71
CA ALA A 49 -4.79 -23.07 -3.31
C ALA A 49 -4.18 -21.93 -2.50
N ASN A 50 -3.13 -21.28 -3.02
CA ASN A 50 -2.52 -20.11 -2.40
C ASN A 50 -3.52 -18.96 -2.27
N SER A 51 -4.32 -18.66 -3.31
CA SER A 51 -5.36 -17.63 -3.24
C SER A 51 -6.49 -17.97 -2.27
N PHE A 52 -6.85 -19.26 -2.17
CA PHE A 52 -7.89 -19.72 -1.25
C PHE A 52 -7.44 -19.68 0.22
N LEU A 53 -6.19 -20.08 0.48
CA LEU A 53 -5.61 -20.13 1.82
C LEU A 53 -5.13 -18.75 2.29
N ASN A 54 -4.56 -17.94 1.40
CA ASN A 54 -4.12 -16.58 1.71
C ASN A 54 -5.23 -15.58 1.36
N LYS A 55 -6.23 -15.52 2.24
CA LYS A 55 -7.26 -14.47 2.21
C LYS A 55 -6.63 -13.17 2.67
N ASN A 56 -6.07 -12.39 1.74
CA ASN A 56 -5.69 -11.02 2.02
C ASN A 56 -6.96 -10.18 2.09
N MET A 57 -7.40 -9.86 3.31
CA MET A 57 -8.52 -8.95 3.52
C MET A 57 -8.13 -7.56 3.04
N GLY A 58 -8.88 -6.99 2.09
CA GLY A 58 -8.61 -5.65 1.58
C GLY A 58 -8.98 -4.56 2.60
N TYR A 59 -10.12 -4.72 3.27
CA TYR A 59 -10.65 -3.80 4.28
C TYR A 59 -11.25 -4.57 5.46
N SER A 60 -10.98 -4.09 6.66
CA SER A 60 -11.67 -4.54 7.88
C SER A 60 -13.07 -3.93 8.00
N LEU A 61 -13.86 -4.41 8.95
CA LEU A 61 -15.14 -3.76 9.30
C LEU A 61 -14.91 -2.33 9.82
N THR A 62 -13.85 -2.13 10.61
CA THR A 62 -13.44 -0.80 11.09
C THR A 62 -13.15 0.15 9.93
N ASP A 63 -12.46 -0.31 8.89
CA ASP A 63 -12.22 0.50 7.69
C ASP A 63 -13.53 0.90 7.00
N LEU A 64 -14.47 -0.04 6.88
CA LEU A 64 -15.77 0.26 6.30
C LEU A 64 -16.53 1.32 7.11
N GLU A 65 -16.58 1.17 8.43
CA GLU A 65 -17.26 2.10 9.32
C GLU A 65 -16.65 3.50 9.28
N VAL A 66 -15.32 3.59 9.38
CA VAL A 66 -14.58 4.86 9.29
C VAL A 66 -14.79 5.50 7.93
N GLY A 67 -14.71 4.73 6.85
CA GLY A 67 -14.91 5.24 5.49
C GLY A 67 -16.31 5.80 5.28
N LEU A 68 -17.34 5.13 5.80
CA LEU A 68 -18.72 5.64 5.79
C LEU A 68 -18.88 6.89 6.65
N TRP A 69 -18.20 6.95 7.81
CA TRP A 69 -18.16 8.16 8.63
C TRP A 69 -17.52 9.33 7.87
N VAL A 70 -16.36 9.13 7.24
CA VAL A 70 -15.68 10.15 6.43
C VAL A 70 -16.60 10.65 5.33
N ARG A 71 -17.26 9.73 4.60
CA ARG A 71 -18.19 10.07 3.52
C ARG A 71 -19.33 10.96 3.99
N LYS A 72 -19.85 10.75 5.21
CA LYS A 72 -21.03 11.45 5.73
C LYS A 72 -20.67 12.77 6.42
N ASN A 73 -19.52 12.84 7.08
CA ASN A 73 -19.21 13.91 8.03
C ASN A 73 -18.13 14.90 7.55
N THR A 74 -17.55 14.70 6.37
CA THR A 74 -16.48 15.57 5.84
C THR A 74 -16.91 16.17 4.49
N PRO A 75 -16.51 17.40 4.14
CA PRO A 75 -16.81 17.97 2.83
C PRO A 75 -16.22 17.16 1.67
N GLN A 76 -16.91 17.10 0.52
CA GLN A 76 -16.53 16.23 -0.60
C GLN A 76 -15.12 16.49 -1.16
N LYS A 77 -14.64 17.74 -1.11
CA LYS A 77 -13.35 18.15 -1.68
C LYS A 77 -12.21 18.16 -0.67
N SER A 78 -12.44 17.65 0.55
CA SER A 78 -11.43 17.68 1.59
C SER A 78 -10.22 16.80 1.25
N VAL A 79 -9.04 17.31 1.58
CA VAL A 79 -7.74 16.67 1.40
C VAL A 79 -7.30 16.08 2.73
N PHE A 80 -7.11 14.76 2.73
CA PHE A 80 -6.64 14.01 3.88
C PHE A 80 -5.17 13.66 3.73
N VAL A 81 -4.45 13.76 4.83
CA VAL A 81 -3.15 13.11 5.00
C VAL A 81 -3.38 11.74 5.62
N THR A 82 -2.90 10.71 4.93
CA THR A 82 -2.98 9.30 5.31
C THR A 82 -1.67 8.61 4.91
N TYR A 83 -1.35 7.47 5.50
CA TYR A 83 -0.31 6.56 5.04
C TYR A 83 -0.50 6.24 3.55
N PRO A 84 0.56 6.27 2.72
CA PRO A 84 0.46 6.10 1.28
C PRO A 84 0.32 4.62 0.87
N SER A 85 -0.72 3.94 1.36
CA SER A 85 -1.11 2.57 0.97
C SER A 85 -1.85 2.53 -0.37
N VAL A 86 -1.86 1.32 -0.96
CA VAL A 86 -2.71 0.97 -2.13
C VAL A 86 -4.18 1.08 -1.77
N HIS A 87 -4.58 0.48 -0.63
CA HIS A 87 -5.94 0.52 -0.11
C HIS A 87 -6.07 1.63 0.90
N ALA A 88 -6.89 2.64 0.61
CA ALA A 88 -7.13 3.74 1.54
C ALA A 88 -8.60 4.03 1.74
N THR A 89 -9.05 3.77 2.96
CA THR A 89 -10.41 3.97 3.45
C THR A 89 -10.96 5.34 3.09
N VAL A 90 -10.15 6.38 3.24
CA VAL A 90 -10.53 7.78 2.97
C VAL A 90 -10.93 8.00 1.50
N SER A 91 -10.16 7.48 0.54
CA SER A 91 -10.43 7.72 -0.89
C SER A 91 -11.39 6.69 -1.48
N GLU A 92 -11.23 5.41 -1.16
CA GLU A 92 -11.99 4.32 -1.80
C GLU A 92 -13.39 4.16 -1.20
N ILE A 93 -13.55 4.39 0.12
CA ILE A 93 -14.83 4.30 0.81
C ILE A 93 -15.35 5.71 1.12
N GLY A 94 -14.53 6.57 1.71
CA GLY A 94 -14.88 7.95 2.04
C GLY A 94 -15.14 8.85 0.83
N GLY A 95 -14.49 8.58 -0.29
CA GLY A 95 -14.58 9.41 -1.49
C GLY A 95 -13.98 10.81 -1.30
N ARG A 96 -12.87 10.91 -0.55
CA ARG A 96 -12.12 12.17 -0.31
C ARG A 96 -10.75 12.14 -0.96
N LEU A 97 -10.17 13.32 -1.13
CA LEU A 97 -8.85 13.46 -1.73
C LEU A 97 -7.78 13.03 -0.74
N ARG A 98 -6.67 12.49 -1.25
CA ARG A 98 -5.48 12.17 -0.47
C ARG A 98 -4.34 13.07 -0.88
N PHE A 99 -3.61 13.58 0.10
CA PHE A 99 -2.38 14.36 -0.12
C PHE A 99 -1.35 13.55 -0.92
N LEU A 100 -1.18 12.28 -0.54
CA LEU A 100 -0.30 11.33 -1.19
C LEU A 100 -1.00 9.97 -1.37
N SER A 101 -0.98 9.48 -2.60
CA SER A 101 -1.42 8.12 -2.95
C SER A 101 -0.24 7.13 -2.90
N TYR A 102 -0.48 5.87 -3.23
CA TYR A 102 0.53 4.81 -3.21
C TYR A 102 1.77 5.17 -4.03
N ILE A 103 2.92 5.28 -3.35
CA ILE A 103 4.15 5.87 -3.90
C ILE A 103 4.76 5.08 -5.07
N ASN A 104 4.53 3.77 -5.14
CA ASN A 104 5.19 2.93 -6.14
C ASN A 104 4.53 3.02 -7.52
N TRP A 105 3.29 3.51 -7.63
CA TRP A 105 2.61 3.66 -8.92
C TRP A 105 3.19 4.80 -9.76
N PRO A 106 3.31 6.04 -9.26
CA PRO A 106 3.90 7.12 -10.04
C PRO A 106 5.38 6.88 -10.38
N HIS A 107 6.14 6.27 -9.45
CA HIS A 107 7.54 5.90 -9.69
C HIS A 107 7.72 4.93 -10.87
N SER A 108 6.80 3.97 -11.04
CA SER A 108 6.93 2.94 -12.08
C SER A 108 6.50 3.38 -13.48
N HIS A 109 5.95 4.60 -13.64
CA HIS A 109 5.44 5.09 -14.93
C HIS A 109 6.28 6.24 -15.54
N GLY A 110 7.41 6.62 -14.93
CA GLY A 110 8.38 7.54 -15.53
C GLY A 110 7.90 8.98 -15.75
N TYR A 111 6.85 9.42 -15.04
CA TYR A 111 6.33 10.78 -15.18
C TYR A 111 7.28 11.80 -14.54
N ASN A 112 7.67 12.85 -15.29
CA ASN A 112 8.22 14.05 -14.71
C ASN A 112 7.12 14.73 -13.88
N THR A 113 7.28 14.67 -12.56
CA THR A 113 6.26 15.08 -11.59
C THR A 113 6.51 16.49 -11.02
N GLY A 114 7.47 17.23 -11.60
CA GLY A 114 7.85 18.57 -11.16
C GLY A 114 8.40 18.58 -9.73
N GLU A 115 8.44 19.76 -9.10
CA GLU A 115 8.95 19.94 -7.74
C GLU A 115 7.97 19.41 -6.67
N ASN A 116 6.66 19.52 -6.90
CA ASN A 116 5.62 18.99 -6.02
C ASN A 116 5.25 17.54 -6.40
N ASN A 117 6.22 16.64 -6.30
CA ASN A 117 6.09 15.24 -6.67
C ASN A 117 5.86 14.31 -5.47
N VAL A 118 5.70 13.01 -5.77
CA VAL A 118 5.48 11.96 -4.77
C VAL A 118 6.59 11.90 -3.71
N PHE A 119 7.85 12.13 -4.08
CA PHE A 119 8.97 12.05 -3.14
C PHE A 119 9.03 13.25 -2.21
N THR A 120 8.78 14.46 -2.73
CA THR A 120 8.74 15.66 -1.88
C THR A 120 7.56 15.60 -0.92
N ARG A 121 6.39 15.12 -1.37
CA ARG A 121 5.25 14.85 -0.49
C ARG A 121 5.50 13.73 0.53
N LEU A 122 6.23 12.68 0.15
CA LEU A 122 6.61 11.62 1.08
C LEU A 122 7.51 12.16 2.20
N GLY A 123 8.48 13.04 1.88
CA GLY A 123 9.29 13.72 2.88
C GLY A 123 8.45 14.59 3.83
N LYS A 124 7.45 15.30 3.30
CA LYS A 124 6.50 16.10 4.08
C LYS A 124 5.66 15.26 5.05
N LEU A 125 5.29 14.02 4.70
CA LEU A 125 4.56 13.13 5.63
C LEU A 125 5.33 12.86 6.92
N GLY A 126 6.64 12.61 6.82
CA GLY A 126 7.47 12.41 8.02
C GLY A 126 7.50 13.64 8.92
N VAL A 127 7.49 14.84 8.34
CA VAL A 127 7.41 16.10 9.10
C VAL A 127 6.04 16.22 9.77
N ILE A 128 4.94 16.00 9.04
CA ILE A 128 3.57 16.08 9.60
C ILE A 128 3.40 15.13 10.79
N TYR A 129 3.82 13.87 10.64
CA TYR A 129 3.57 12.84 11.65
C TYR A 129 4.57 12.81 12.78
N SER A 130 5.84 13.18 12.57
CA SER A 130 6.92 12.95 13.55
C SER A 130 7.66 14.20 14.01
N SER A 131 7.48 15.36 13.38
CA SER A 131 8.19 16.59 13.79
C SER A 131 7.61 17.17 15.07
N LEU A 132 8.47 17.53 16.03
CA LEU A 132 8.09 18.28 17.24
C LEU A 132 7.95 19.79 16.99
N ASP A 133 8.39 20.28 15.84
CA ASP A 133 8.25 21.68 15.46
C ASP A 133 6.80 21.97 15.05
N ASP A 134 6.07 22.59 15.96
CA ASP A 134 4.63 22.85 15.80
C ASP A 134 4.33 23.84 14.68
N GLU A 135 5.14 24.90 14.54
CA GLU A 135 4.92 25.93 13.52
C GLU A 135 5.27 25.40 12.13
N ALA A 136 6.34 24.60 12.01
CA ALA A 136 6.68 23.97 10.74
C ALA A 136 5.58 23.03 10.24
N VAL A 137 4.97 22.22 11.12
CA VAL A 137 3.84 21.38 10.72
C VAL A 137 2.63 22.22 10.37
N ARG A 138 2.29 23.22 11.20
CA ARG A 138 1.17 24.13 10.94
C ARG A 138 1.27 24.77 9.56
N LEU A 139 2.42 25.38 9.23
CA LEU A 139 2.67 25.99 7.92
C LEU A 139 2.48 25.00 6.77
N LEU A 140 3.02 23.78 6.91
CA LEU A 140 2.89 22.75 5.90
C LEU A 140 1.43 22.37 5.65
N LEU A 141 0.63 22.19 6.71
CA LEU A 141 -0.80 21.88 6.58
C LEU A 141 -1.56 22.96 5.81
N TYR A 142 -1.27 24.25 6.09
CA TYR A 142 -1.91 25.36 5.38
C TYR A 142 -1.43 25.51 3.93
N GLU A 143 -0.11 25.42 3.68
CA GLU A 143 0.47 25.57 2.34
C GLU A 143 -0.02 24.50 1.37
N ASP A 144 -0.09 23.24 1.84
CA ASP A 144 -0.56 22.11 1.04
C ASP A 144 -2.09 21.94 1.08
N LYS A 145 -2.82 22.83 1.76
CA LYS A 145 -4.29 22.86 1.88
C LYS A 145 -4.85 21.52 2.38
N ILE A 146 -4.27 21.04 3.48
CA ILE A 146 -4.68 19.82 4.14
C ILE A 146 -5.83 20.15 5.10
N ASP A 147 -6.94 19.42 4.97
CA ASP A 147 -8.13 19.62 5.80
C ASP A 147 -8.19 18.63 6.97
N TYR A 148 -7.66 17.41 6.79
CA TYR A 148 -7.74 16.36 7.81
C TYR A 148 -6.45 15.53 7.90
N LEU A 149 -6.11 15.11 9.11
CA LEU A 149 -5.10 14.11 9.40
C LEU A 149 -5.76 12.80 9.82
N TYR A 150 -5.33 11.69 9.23
CA TYR A 150 -5.78 10.35 9.54
C TYR A 150 -4.69 9.60 10.30
N LEU A 151 -5.05 8.91 11.37
CA LEU A 151 -4.13 8.15 12.19
C LEU A 151 -4.71 6.77 12.51
N SER A 152 -4.36 5.76 11.71
CA SER A 152 -4.64 4.34 11.98
C SER A 152 -3.38 3.58 12.37
N ILE A 153 -3.45 2.26 12.35
CA ILE A 153 -2.34 1.39 12.75
C ILE A 153 -1.14 1.51 11.82
N GLU A 154 -1.38 1.83 10.54
CA GLU A 154 -0.35 2.01 9.52
C GLU A 154 0.53 3.23 9.80
N GLU A 155 -0.07 4.39 10.04
CA GLU A 155 0.65 5.61 10.41
C GLU A 155 1.41 5.41 11.73
N ARG A 156 0.75 4.81 12.73
CA ARG A 156 1.38 4.53 14.03
C ARG A 156 2.58 3.60 13.89
N ARG A 157 2.51 2.61 13.01
CA ARG A 157 3.61 1.67 12.76
C ARG A 157 4.79 2.35 12.08
N GLU A 158 4.55 3.28 11.17
CA GLU A 158 5.59 3.98 10.41
C GLU A 158 6.25 5.11 11.21
N TRP A 159 5.44 5.91 11.91
CA TRP A 159 5.87 7.18 12.51
C TRP A 159 5.73 7.25 14.03
N GLY A 160 5.26 6.20 14.67
CA GLY A 160 5.01 6.12 16.12
C GLY A 160 3.61 6.60 16.53
N ASP A 161 3.25 6.35 17.78
CA ASP A 161 1.99 6.83 18.35
C ASP A 161 2.11 8.29 18.82
N ASN A 162 1.78 9.21 17.92
CA ASN A 162 1.83 10.65 18.17
C ASN A 162 0.45 11.23 18.51
N THR A 163 -0.45 10.44 19.10
CA THR A 163 -1.79 10.91 19.52
C THR A 163 -1.72 12.07 20.51
N LEU A 164 -0.94 11.92 21.58
CA LEU A 164 -0.76 12.98 22.59
C LEU A 164 -0.25 14.27 21.95
N PHE A 165 0.63 14.13 20.97
CA PHE A 165 1.17 15.25 20.22
C PHE A 165 0.10 15.97 19.41
N PHE A 166 -0.69 15.26 18.61
CA PHE A 166 -1.81 15.85 17.88
C PHE A 166 -2.90 16.42 18.79
N ASP A 167 -3.19 15.77 19.91
CA ASP A 167 -4.19 16.22 20.89
C ASP A 167 -3.79 17.54 21.56
N SER A 168 -2.49 17.86 21.61
CA SER A 168 -1.97 19.09 22.23
C SER A 168 -1.95 20.31 21.29
N ARG A 169 -2.20 20.12 19.99
CA ARG A 169 -2.10 21.19 18.99
C ARG A 169 -3.40 21.96 18.86
N SER A 170 -3.34 23.28 19.05
CA SER A 170 -4.53 24.15 19.06
C SER A 170 -5.23 24.27 17.71
N TYR A 171 -4.53 24.03 16.60
CA TYR A 171 -5.08 24.05 15.23
C TYR A 171 -5.55 22.67 14.75
N LEU A 172 -5.51 21.65 15.61
CA LEU A 172 -6.06 20.32 15.33
C LEU A 172 -7.22 20.03 16.26
N ARG A 173 -8.35 19.61 15.67
CA ARG A 173 -9.52 19.16 16.43
C ARG A 173 -9.78 17.69 16.14
N LYS A 174 -9.72 16.83 17.16
CA LYS A 174 -10.12 15.42 17.01
C LYS A 174 -11.62 15.34 16.74
N VAL A 175 -12.00 14.79 15.58
CA VAL A 175 -13.39 14.66 15.12
C VAL A 175 -13.87 13.21 15.05
N TYR A 176 -12.94 12.25 15.10
CA TYR A 176 -13.22 10.82 15.17
C TYR A 176 -12.18 10.13 16.05
N ASP A 177 -12.62 9.20 16.90
CA ASP A 177 -11.75 8.36 17.73
C ASP A 177 -12.47 7.03 18.03
N LYS A 178 -12.09 5.97 17.34
CA LYS A 178 -12.67 4.62 17.52
C LYS A 178 -11.75 3.55 16.94
N ASP A 179 -11.66 2.40 17.60
CA ASP A 179 -11.00 1.18 17.10
C ASP A 179 -9.56 1.42 16.58
N ASN A 180 -8.76 2.20 17.31
CA ASN A 180 -7.39 2.62 16.97
C ASN A 180 -7.25 3.55 15.75
N VAL A 181 -8.37 4.10 15.27
CA VAL A 181 -8.40 5.12 14.23
C VAL A 181 -8.81 6.45 14.83
N ALA A 182 -8.00 7.47 14.61
CA ALA A 182 -8.31 8.85 14.95
C ALA A 182 -8.28 9.74 13.69
N ILE A 183 -9.19 10.71 13.62
CA ILE A 183 -9.21 11.73 12.57
C ILE A 183 -9.19 13.10 13.23
N TYR A 184 -8.28 13.95 12.77
CA TYR A 184 -8.13 15.33 13.21
C TYR A 184 -8.47 16.26 12.06
N GLU A 185 -9.29 17.26 12.34
CA GLU A 185 -9.59 18.37 11.44
C GLU A 185 -8.60 19.51 11.68
N VAL A 186 -8.11 20.11 10.59
CA VAL A 186 -7.27 21.30 10.62
C VAL A 186 -8.15 22.54 10.66
N LEU A 187 -7.93 23.42 11.64
CA LEU A 187 -8.77 24.61 11.91
C LEU A 187 -8.36 25.88 11.14
#